data_AF-A0A7Z0CJH0-F1
#
_entry.id   AF-A0A7Z0CJH0-F1
#
_cell.length_a   1.000
_cell.length_b   1.000
_cell.length_c   1.000
_cell.angle_alpha   90.00
_cell.angle_beta   90.00
_cell.angle_gamma   90.00
#
_symmetry.space_group_name_H-M   'P 1'
#
loop_
_entity.id
_entity.type
_entity.pdbx_description
1 polymer ?
#
loop_
_entity_poly.entity_id
_entity_poly.type
_entity_poly.pdbx_seq_one_letter_code
_entity_poly.pdbx_strand_id
1 'polypeptide(L)'
;MTTLTPDSPARPDAPTRRAAVVTAVVALVLAVLELGFAAWAWIATDEAARTSDDPLVGIGYLIALVIAVPGAAGALLAGLGWLLARRTAGLVLAIIAVVVAGAPVVLWLSFLTPSF
;
A
#
# COMPACT_ATOMS: atom_id res chain seq x y z
N MET A 1 -34.77 -18.88 -40.00
CA MET A 1 -35.08 -18.18 -38.74
C MET A 1 -33.77 -17.99 -37.99
N THR A 2 -33.18 -16.80 -38.10
CA THR A 2 -31.95 -16.41 -37.38
C THR A 2 -32.38 -15.76 -36.07
N THR A 3 -32.18 -16.47 -34.96
CA THR A 3 -32.37 -15.92 -33.61
C THR A 3 -31.25 -14.93 -33.32
N LEU A 4 -31.55 -13.64 -33.42
CA LEU A 4 -30.72 -12.56 -32.91
C LEU A 4 -30.77 -12.62 -31.39
N THR A 5 -29.73 -13.17 -30.76
CA THR A 5 -29.50 -13.02 -29.33
C THR A 5 -29.37 -11.51 -29.06
N PRO A 6 -30.21 -10.90 -28.20
CA PRO A 6 -30.00 -9.51 -27.86
C PRO A 6 -28.69 -9.43 -27.09
N ASP A 7 -27.70 -8.74 -27.67
CA ASP A 7 -26.52 -8.26 -26.96
C ASP A 7 -27.03 -7.51 -25.73
N SER A 8 -26.91 -8.13 -24.56
CA SER A 8 -27.24 -7.47 -23.31
C SER A 8 -26.39 -6.20 -23.23
N PRO A 9 -26.98 -5.02 -23.00
CA PRO A 9 -26.20 -3.80 -22.89
C PRO A 9 -25.21 -3.96 -21.74
N ALA A 10 -23.92 -3.73 -22.03
CA ALA A 10 -22.88 -3.69 -21.02
C ALA A 10 -23.30 -2.73 -19.92
N ARG A 11 -23.62 -3.28 -18.73
CA ARG A 11 -24.10 -2.50 -17.59
C ARG A 11 -23.04 -1.43 -17.27
N PRO A 12 -23.39 -0.14 -17.16
CA PRO A 12 -22.42 0.90 -16.84
C PRO A 12 -21.65 0.54 -15.58
N ASP A 13 -20.33 0.68 -15.61
CA ASP A 13 -19.49 0.55 -14.43
C ASP A 13 -20.04 1.45 -13.32
N ALA A 14 -20.56 0.85 -12.24
CA ALA A 14 -21.06 1.61 -11.11
C ALA A 14 -19.91 2.53 -10.59
N PRO A 15 -20.19 3.80 -10.24
CA PRO A 15 -19.18 4.75 -9.76
C PRO A 15 -18.30 4.19 -8.62
N THR A 16 -18.88 3.34 -7.79
CA THR A 16 -18.23 2.62 -6.69
C THR A 16 -17.12 1.66 -7.14
N ARG A 17 -17.25 1.05 -8.32
CA ARG A 17 -16.21 0.18 -8.90
C ARG A 17 -14.98 1.00 -9.29
N ARG A 18 -15.19 2.14 -9.96
CA ARG A 18 -14.08 3.03 -10.35
C ARG A 18 -13.37 3.58 -9.12
N ALA A 19 -14.13 4.01 -8.10
CA ALA A 19 -13.56 4.45 -6.83
C ALA A 19 -12.71 3.36 -6.17
N ALA A 20 -13.22 2.13 -6.04
CA ALA A 20 -12.48 1.02 -5.43
C ALA A 20 -11.16 0.71 -6.16
N VAL A 21 -11.16 0.73 -7.50
CA VAL A 21 -9.94 0.51 -8.29
C VAL A 21 -8.93 1.64 -8.08
N VAL A 22 -9.36 2.91 -8.14
CA VAL A 22 -8.47 4.06 -7.93
C VAL A 22 -7.86 4.01 -6.54
N THR A 23 -8.67 3.77 -5.50
CA THR A 23 -8.19 3.67 -4.12
C THR A 23 -7.23 2.49 -3.95
N ALA A 24 -7.51 1.34 -4.56
CA ALA A 24 -6.61 0.19 -4.54
C ALA A 24 -5.27 0.48 -5.25
N VAL A 25 -5.30 1.19 -6.38
CA VAL A 25 -4.08 1.62 -7.08
C VAL A 25 -3.25 2.55 -6.21
N VAL A 26 -3.87 3.56 -5.58
CA VAL A 26 -3.18 4.49 -4.68
C VAL A 26 -2.54 3.74 -3.51
N ALA A 27 -3.28 2.84 -2.86
CA ALA A 27 -2.76 2.00 -1.79
C ALA A 27 -1.58 1.13 -2.25
N LEU A 28 -1.65 0.56 -3.45
CA LEU A 28 -0.59 -0.25 -4.01
C LEU A 28 0.68 0.57 -4.26
N VAL A 29 0.54 1.78 -4.80
CA VAL A 29 1.67 2.69 -5.02
C VAL A 29 2.35 3.05 -3.69
N LEU A 30 1.57 3.41 -2.67
CA LEU A 30 2.09 3.68 -1.33
C LEU A 30 2.85 2.47 -0.77
N ALA A 31 2.24 1.29 -0.82
CA ALA A 31 2.85 0.06 -0.35
C ALA A 31 4.17 -0.28 -1.08
N VAL A 32 4.23 -0.08 -2.39
CA VAL A 32 5.46 -0.29 -3.18
C VAL A 32 6.56 0.68 -2.76
N LEU A 33 6.21 1.96 -2.53
CA LEU A 33 7.16 2.96 -2.07
C LEU A 33 7.68 2.63 -0.66
N GLU A 34 6.81 2.21 0.26
CA GLU A 34 7.19 1.79 1.60
C GLU A 34 8.12 0.57 1.58
N LEU A 35 7.80 -0.45 0.78
CA LEU A 35 8.64 -1.64 0.64
C LEU A 35 10.00 -1.30 -0.01
N GLY A 36 10.02 -0.41 -1.00
CA GLY A 36 11.25 0.09 -1.61
C GLY A 36 12.13 0.83 -0.61
N PHE A 37 11.53 1.70 0.21
CA PHE A 37 12.22 2.42 1.27
C PHE A 37 12.75 1.47 2.35
N ALA A 38 11.93 0.51 2.80
CA ALA A 38 12.34 -0.49 3.78
C ALA A 38 13.50 -1.35 3.28
N ALA A 39 13.47 -1.77 2.01
CA ALA A 39 14.56 -2.51 1.39
C ALA A 39 15.85 -1.67 1.33
N TRP A 40 15.74 -0.40 0.94
CA TRP A 40 16.88 0.53 0.94
C TRP A 40 17.44 0.72 2.35
N ALA A 41 16.59 0.95 3.36
CA ALA A 41 17.00 1.11 4.75
C ALA A 41 17.70 -0.13 5.29
N TRP A 42 17.21 -1.32 4.94
CA TRP A 42 17.85 -2.59 5.30
C TRP A 42 19.25 -2.70 4.70
N ILE A 43 19.42 -2.41 3.41
CA ILE A 43 20.72 -2.46 2.73
C ILE A 43 21.70 -1.46 3.35
N ALA A 44 21.26 -0.21 3.57
CA ALA A 44 22.08 0.82 4.21
C ALA A 44 22.51 0.42 5.63
N THR A 45 21.61 -0.24 6.37
CA THR A 45 21.92 -0.77 7.70
C THR A 45 22.94 -1.91 7.63
N ASP A 46 22.82 -2.81 6.66
CA ASP A 46 23.74 -3.92 6.47
C ASP A 46 25.15 -3.45 6.10
N GLU A 47 25.25 -2.42 5.27
CA GLU A 47 26.53 -1.78 4.93
C GLU A 47 27.16 -1.08 6.15
N ALA A 48 26.35 -0.39 6.97
CA ALA A 48 26.80 0.24 8.20
C ALA A 48 27.26 -0.80 9.24
N ALA A 49 26.56 -1.93 9.37
CA ALA A 49 26.88 -2.98 10.33
C ALA A 49 28.23 -3.66 10.05
N ARG A 50 28.69 -3.63 8.79
CA ARG A 50 30.01 -4.17 8.40
C ARG A 50 31.17 -3.24 8.72
N THR A 51 30.90 -1.94 8.92
CA THR A 51 31.92 -0.89 9.02
C THR A 51 31.92 -0.15 10.34
N SER A 52 30.92 -0.38 11.19
CA SER A 52 30.74 0.28 12.49
C SER A 52 30.59 -0.75 13.60
N ASP A 53 31.33 -0.55 14.69
CA ASP A 53 31.21 -1.33 15.94
C ASP A 53 30.10 -0.79 16.88
N ASP A 54 29.34 0.22 16.44
CA ASP A 54 28.27 0.81 17.25
C ASP A 54 27.08 -0.16 17.40
N PRO A 55 26.72 -0.57 18.63
CA PRO A 55 25.59 -1.48 18.87
C PRO A 55 24.24 -0.91 18.43
N LEU A 56 24.12 0.41 18.23
CA LEU A 56 22.89 1.06 17.78
C LEU A 56 22.60 0.87 16.29
N VAL A 57 23.56 0.40 15.49
CA VAL A 57 23.35 0.14 14.05
C VAL A 57 22.18 -0.82 13.81
N GLY A 58 21.96 -1.77 14.72
CA GLY A 58 20.84 -2.71 14.65
C GLY A 58 19.45 -2.07 14.65
N ILE A 59 19.31 -0.81 15.12
CA ILE A 59 18.05 -0.06 15.09
C ILE A 59 17.56 0.17 13.66
N GLY A 60 18.48 0.27 12.68
CA GLY A 60 18.12 0.44 11.28
C GLY A 60 17.25 -0.70 10.74
N TYR A 61 17.48 -1.94 11.18
CA TYR A 61 16.65 -3.10 10.81
C TYR A 61 15.26 -3.02 11.42
N LEU A 62 15.13 -2.48 12.65
CA LEU A 62 13.83 -2.28 13.28
C LEU A 62 13.01 -1.23 12.52
N ILE A 63 13.65 -0.11 12.11
CA ILE A 63 13.01 0.91 11.28
C ILE A 63 12.55 0.32 9.95
N ALA A 64 13.40 -0.47 9.29
CA ALA A 64 13.06 -1.16 8.05
C ALA A 64 11.83 -2.08 8.23
N LEU A 65 11.76 -2.85 9.32
CA LEU A 65 10.62 -3.73 9.62
C LEU A 65 9.33 -2.95 9.92
N VAL A 66 9.41 -1.87 10.69
CA VAL A 66 8.27 -1.01 11.03
C VAL A 66 7.62 -0.42 9.78
N ILE A 67 8.39 -0.21 8.71
CA ILE A 67 7.89 0.29 7.42
C ILE A 67 7.46 -0.85 6.49
N ALA A 68 8.23 -1.96 6.48
CA ALA A 68 7.94 -3.10 5.61
C ALA A 68 6.62 -3.80 5.96
N VAL A 69 6.29 -3.94 7.25
CA VAL A 69 5.09 -4.67 7.69
C VAL A 69 3.80 -3.96 7.26
N PRO A 70 3.60 -2.65 7.51
CA PRO A 70 2.47 -1.90 6.97
C PRO A 70 2.43 -1.90 5.44
N GLY A 71 3.58 -1.74 4.77
CA GLY A 71 3.64 -1.77 3.31
C GLY A 71 3.18 -3.12 2.74
N ALA A 72 3.65 -4.23 3.31
CA ALA A 72 3.22 -5.57 2.90
C ALA A 72 1.72 -5.81 3.18
N ALA A 73 1.23 -5.43 4.35
CA ALA A 73 -0.19 -5.53 4.69
C ALA A 73 -1.07 -4.67 3.76
N GLY A 74 -0.64 -3.44 3.47
CA GLY A 74 -1.27 -2.52 2.55
C GLY A 74 -1.32 -3.08 1.13
N ALA A 75 -0.23 -3.67 0.62
CA ALA A 75 -0.19 -4.31 -0.69
C ALA A 75 -1.18 -5.48 -0.79
N LEU A 76 -1.24 -6.34 0.24
CA LEU A 76 -2.17 -7.47 0.29
C LEU A 76 -3.63 -7.00 0.30
N LEU A 77 -3.96 -6.02 1.14
CA LEU A 77 -5.30 -5.45 1.23
C LEU A 77 -5.70 -4.70 -0.05
N ALA A 78 -4.77 -3.99 -0.68
CA ALA A 78 -4.97 -3.33 -1.97
C ALA A 78 -5.22 -4.34 -3.09
N GLY A 79 -4.43 -5.42 -3.14
CA GLY A 79 -4.62 -6.51 -4.09
C GLY A 79 -5.97 -7.18 -3.92
N LEU A 80 -6.38 -7.49 -2.69
CA LEU A 80 -7.70 -8.03 -2.39
C LEU A 80 -8.83 -7.05 -2.72
N GLY A 81 -8.64 -5.76 -2.43
CA GLY A 81 -9.58 -4.69 -2.77
C GLY A 81 -9.78 -4.54 -4.28
N TRP A 82 -8.71 -4.67 -5.06
CA TRP A 82 -8.76 -4.69 -6.52
C TRP A 82 -9.53 -5.92 -7.03
N LEU A 83 -9.19 -7.12 -6.56
CA LEU A 83 -9.85 -8.37 -6.97
C LEU A 83 -11.34 -8.36 -6.64
N LEU A 84 -11.70 -7.75 -5.50
CA LEU A 84 -13.07 -7.64 -5.01
C LEU A 84 -13.76 -6.33 -5.42
N ALA A 85 -13.21 -5.54 -6.35
CA ALA A 85 -13.75 -4.22 -6.74
C ALA A 85 -15.19 -4.26 -7.31
N ARG A 86 -15.68 -5.45 -7.68
CA ARG A 86 -17.09 -5.67 -8.09
C ARG A 86 -18.05 -5.83 -6.91
N ARG A 87 -17.55 -5.93 -5.68
CA ARG A 87 -18.31 -6.10 -4.44
C ARG A 87 -18.09 -4.87 -3.53
N THR A 88 -19.08 -4.54 -2.71
CA THR A 88 -18.98 -3.47 -1.69
C THR A 88 -17.79 -3.65 -0.74
N ALA A 89 -17.43 -4.91 -0.46
CA ALA A 89 -16.24 -5.24 0.33
C ALA A 89 -14.91 -4.72 -0.29
N GLY A 90 -14.83 -4.60 -1.63
CA GLY A 90 -13.61 -4.15 -2.30
C GLY A 90 -13.23 -2.70 -1.97
N LEU A 91 -14.22 -1.81 -1.87
CA LEU A 91 -13.98 -0.40 -1.51
C LEU A 91 -13.49 -0.26 -0.06
N VAL A 92 -14.11 -1.00 0.87
CA VAL A 92 -13.73 -0.98 2.29
C VAL A 92 -12.29 -1.47 2.46
N LEU A 93 -11.93 -2.58 1.80
CA LEU A 93 -10.56 -3.11 1.83
C LEU A 93 -9.55 -2.12 1.24
N ALA A 94 -9.89 -1.45 0.14
CA ALA A 94 -9.03 -0.44 -0.47
C ALA A 94 -8.80 0.77 0.46
N ILE A 95 -9.83 1.24 1.17
CA ILE A 95 -9.69 2.33 2.15
C ILE A 95 -8.79 1.90 3.31
N ILE A 96 -9.00 0.71 3.87
CA ILE A 96 -8.15 0.18 4.93
C ILE A 96 -6.70 0.05 4.43
N ALA A 97 -6.50 -0.42 3.20
CA ALA A 97 -5.17 -0.51 2.59
C ALA A 97 -4.46 0.86 2.53
N VAL A 98 -5.17 1.92 2.13
CA VAL A 98 -4.62 3.29 2.14
C VAL A 98 -4.28 3.75 3.55
N VAL A 99 -5.12 3.47 4.55
CA VAL A 99 -4.85 3.87 5.95
C VAL A 99 -3.61 3.14 6.48
N VAL A 100 -3.50 1.84 6.22
CA VAL A 100 -2.37 1.02 6.69
C VAL A 100 -1.07 1.43 6.01
N ALA A 101 -1.06 1.58 4.68
CA ALA A 101 0.12 2.02 3.92
C ALA A 101 0.36 3.55 3.97
N GLY A 102 -0.57 4.30 4.58
CA GLY A 102 -0.45 5.75 4.76
C GLY A 102 0.05 6.11 6.15
N ALA A 103 -0.19 5.27 7.15
CA ALA A 103 0.16 5.55 8.53
C ALA A 103 1.67 5.80 8.75
N PRO A 104 2.61 5.03 8.18
CA PRO A 104 4.04 5.32 8.30
C PRO A 104 4.42 6.65 7.66
N VAL A 105 3.85 6.98 6.50
CA VAL A 105 4.08 8.25 5.81
C VAL A 105 3.57 9.44 6.64
N VAL A 106 2.35 9.36 7.17
CA VAL A 106 1.77 10.40 8.03
C VAL A 106 2.58 10.58 9.30
N LEU A 107 3.00 9.48 9.93
CA LEU A 107 3.86 9.51 11.10
C LEU A 107 5.19 10.21 10.79
N TRP A 108 5.84 9.87 9.67
CA TRP A 108 7.09 10.49 9.24
C TRP A 108 6.92 11.99 9.00
N LEU A 109 5.87 12.40 8.27
CA LEU A 109 5.57 13.80 8.02
C LEU A 109 5.33 14.59 9.31
N SER A 110 4.72 13.97 10.33
CA SER A 110 4.48 14.62 11.62
C SER A 110 5.77 14.99 12.36
N PHE A 111 6.86 14.23 12.16
CA PHE A 111 8.18 14.54 12.72
C PHE A 111 8.94 15.62 11.91
N LEU A 112 8.59 15.82 10.65
CA LEU A 112 9.20 16.85 9.79
C LEU A 112 8.53 18.22 9.92
N THR A 113 7.24 18.25 10.28
CA THR A 113 6.51 19.51 10.50
C THR A 113 6.89 20.11 11.85
N PRO A 114 7.43 21.34 11.91
CA PRO A 114 7.70 22.00 13.18
C PRO A 114 6.39 22.22 13.94
N SER A 115 6.28 21.66 15.14
CA SER A 115 5.21 21.94 16.08
C SER A 115 5.53 23.23 16.83
N PHE A 116 4.77 24.29 16.57
CA PHE A 116 4.84 25.55 17.32
C PHE A 116 4.07 25.47 18.64
#